data_AF-K9DRX9-F1
#
_entry.id   AF-K9DRX9-F1
#
_cell.length_a   1.000
_cell.length_b   1.000
_cell.length_c   1.000
_cell.angle_alpha   90.00
_cell.angle_beta   90.00
_cell.angle_gamma   90.00
#
_symmetry.space_group_name_H-M   'P 1'
#
loop_
_entity.id
_entity.type
_entity.pdbx_description
1 polymer ?
#
loop_
_entity_poly.entity_id
_entity_poly.type
_entity_poly.pdbx_seq_one_letter_code
_entity_poly.pdbx_strand_id
1 'polypeptide(L)'
;APAPRKPAAPAVVGGRSETAAQRTENTYRRALLALEDGRVTEAIATLQAALKLDPRHEASRQTLVGLLIEARRPDEAMRQLQAALALDARQPSLAMLLARLQLERGGPALDTLTRTLPHAAGNGEYHAFLAGVLQREGRHREAAGHYQAALRTAPGNGVWWMGLGISLQAEKRDPEAVAAFWQALGSGTLSPELTAFVERRLGQLER
;
A
#
# COMPACT_ATOMS: atom_id res chain seq x y z
N ALA A 1 20.38 -52.08 -59.92
CA ALA A 1 20.87 -51.42 -58.70
C ALA A 1 20.21 -50.05 -58.58
N PRO A 2 19.74 -49.63 -57.39
CA PRO A 2 18.77 -48.55 -57.22
C PRO A 2 19.37 -47.13 -57.22
N ALA A 3 18.50 -46.16 -57.49
CA ALA A 3 18.72 -44.72 -57.63
C ALA A 3 18.92 -43.99 -56.26
N PRO A 4 19.23 -42.68 -56.24
CA PRO A 4 20.11 -42.03 -55.25
C PRO A 4 19.43 -41.68 -53.91
N ARG A 5 20.19 -41.75 -52.82
CA ARG A 5 19.78 -41.20 -51.51
C ARG A 5 20.16 -39.72 -51.43
N LYS A 6 19.14 -38.85 -51.36
CA LYS A 6 19.29 -37.44 -50.94
C LYS A 6 19.87 -37.40 -49.50
N PRO A 7 20.77 -36.45 -49.18
CA PRO A 7 21.16 -36.22 -47.80
C PRO A 7 19.99 -35.63 -47.01
N ALA A 8 19.65 -36.30 -45.90
CA ALA A 8 18.69 -35.84 -44.93
C ALA A 8 19.29 -34.67 -44.13
N ALA A 9 18.54 -33.57 -44.00
CA ALA A 9 18.85 -32.52 -43.04
C ALA A 9 18.52 -33.01 -41.63
N PRO A 10 19.43 -32.95 -40.63
CA PRO A 10 19.05 -33.19 -39.26
C PRO A 10 18.62 -31.87 -38.58
N ALA A 11 17.35 -31.87 -38.21
CA ALA A 11 16.78 -31.35 -36.98
C ALA A 11 17.24 -29.95 -36.50
N VAL A 12 16.39 -28.96 -36.76
CA VAL A 12 16.24 -27.82 -35.85
C VAL A 12 15.71 -28.38 -34.53
N VAL A 13 16.62 -28.65 -33.59
CA VAL A 13 16.25 -28.86 -32.18
C VAL A 13 15.76 -27.50 -31.68
N GLY A 14 14.44 -27.28 -31.82
CA GLY A 14 13.75 -26.17 -31.20
C GLY A 14 13.77 -26.34 -29.68
N GLY A 15 14.93 -26.06 -29.07
CA GLY A 15 15.01 -25.80 -27.65
C GLY A 15 14.10 -24.62 -27.38
N ARG A 16 12.94 -24.87 -26.77
CA ARG A 16 12.06 -23.82 -26.27
C ARG A 16 12.83 -23.12 -25.15
N SER A 17 13.62 -22.12 -25.51
CA SER A 17 14.25 -21.21 -24.57
C SER A 17 13.13 -20.59 -23.73
N GLU A 18 13.09 -20.90 -22.44
CA GLU A 18 12.10 -20.37 -21.53
C GLU A 18 12.08 -18.83 -21.62
N THR A 19 10.90 -18.27 -21.81
CA THR A 19 10.73 -16.82 -21.86
C THR A 19 11.13 -16.21 -20.50
N ALA A 20 11.48 -14.92 -20.46
CA ALA A 20 11.80 -14.25 -19.21
C ALA A 20 10.65 -14.40 -18.19
N ALA A 21 9.41 -14.27 -18.64
CA ALA A 21 8.21 -14.49 -17.83
C ALA A 21 8.14 -15.93 -17.27
N GLN A 22 8.42 -16.94 -18.09
CA GLN A 22 8.40 -18.34 -17.64
C GLN A 22 9.51 -18.65 -16.63
N ARG A 23 10.69 -18.04 -16.79
CA ARG A 23 11.79 -18.13 -15.82
C ARG A 23 11.46 -17.42 -14.51
N THR A 24 10.85 -16.24 -14.56
CA THR A 24 10.36 -15.52 -13.37
C THR A 24 9.37 -16.37 -12.60
N GLU A 25 8.37 -16.93 -13.30
CA GLU A 25 7.33 -17.75 -12.68
C GLU A 25 7.89 -19.05 -12.07
N ASN A 26 8.82 -19.72 -12.76
CA ASN A 26 9.54 -20.87 -12.19
C ASN A 26 10.31 -20.48 -10.92
N THR A 27 11.01 -19.34 -10.98
CA THR A 27 11.77 -18.81 -9.83
C THR A 27 10.85 -18.46 -8.67
N TYR A 28 9.68 -17.87 -8.94
CA TYR A 28 8.68 -17.57 -7.92
C TYR A 28 8.16 -18.85 -7.25
N ARG A 29 7.80 -19.89 -8.02
CA ARG A 29 7.36 -21.18 -7.44
C ARG A 29 8.43 -21.82 -6.57
N ARG A 30 9.70 -21.76 -6.98
CA ARG A 30 10.82 -22.26 -6.17
C ARG A 30 10.92 -21.50 -4.84
N ALA A 31 10.67 -20.20 -4.83
CA ALA A 31 10.63 -19.44 -3.59
C ALA A 31 9.49 -19.90 -2.67
N LEU A 32 8.30 -20.19 -3.22
CA LEU A 32 7.18 -20.69 -2.44
C LEU A 32 7.49 -22.06 -1.81
N LEU A 33 8.10 -22.98 -2.56
CA LEU A 33 8.54 -24.27 -2.01
C LEU A 33 9.58 -24.09 -0.89
N ALA A 34 10.51 -23.16 -1.03
CA ALA A 34 11.46 -22.85 0.03
C ALA A 34 10.76 -22.28 1.28
N LEU A 35 9.64 -21.56 1.14
CA LEU A 35 8.83 -21.11 2.28
C LEU A 35 8.11 -22.26 2.98
N GLU A 36 7.54 -23.19 2.21
CA GLU A 36 6.90 -24.40 2.77
C GLU A 36 7.89 -25.23 3.60
N ASP A 37 9.16 -25.28 3.16
CA ASP A 37 10.25 -25.93 3.88
C ASP A 37 10.83 -25.09 5.05
N GLY A 38 10.27 -23.90 5.34
CA GLY A 38 10.75 -22.99 6.37
C GLY A 38 12.09 -22.29 6.05
N ARG A 39 12.60 -22.42 4.82
CA ARG A 39 13.86 -21.82 4.34
C ARG A 39 13.64 -20.35 3.91
N VAL A 40 13.19 -19.53 4.85
CA VAL A 40 12.78 -18.12 4.60
C VAL A 40 13.89 -17.28 3.94
N THR A 41 15.15 -17.42 4.38
CA THR A 41 16.27 -16.66 3.81
C THR A 41 16.50 -16.99 2.32
N GLU A 42 16.38 -18.26 1.96
CA GLU A 42 16.50 -18.71 0.56
C GLU A 42 15.32 -18.23 -0.28
N ALA A 43 14.10 -18.27 0.27
CA ALA A 43 12.92 -17.75 -0.39
C ALA A 43 13.07 -16.25 -0.69
N ILE A 44 13.55 -15.44 0.25
CA ILE A 44 13.83 -14.01 0.06
C ILE A 44 14.82 -13.80 -1.09
N ALA A 45 15.95 -14.51 -1.10
CA ALA A 45 16.95 -14.40 -2.15
C ALA A 45 16.38 -14.82 -3.53
N THR A 46 15.54 -15.84 -3.55
CA THR A 46 14.91 -16.36 -4.76
C THR A 46 13.86 -15.38 -5.32
N LEU A 47 13.06 -14.75 -4.46
CA LEU A 47 12.11 -13.71 -4.85
C LEU A 47 12.82 -12.47 -5.39
N GLN A 48 13.94 -12.08 -4.77
CA GLN A 48 14.79 -11.00 -5.31
C GLN A 48 15.34 -11.35 -6.69
N ALA A 49 15.71 -12.61 -6.94
CA ALA A 49 16.13 -13.07 -8.27
C ALA A 49 14.98 -13.02 -9.27
N ALA A 50 13.76 -13.42 -8.88
CA ALA A 50 12.57 -13.29 -9.73
C ALA A 50 12.33 -11.83 -10.14
N LEU A 51 12.44 -10.88 -9.20
CA LEU A 51 12.27 -9.45 -9.49
C LEU A 51 13.41 -8.83 -10.29
N LYS A 52 14.59 -9.46 -10.37
CA LYS A 52 15.64 -9.07 -11.31
C LYS A 52 15.32 -9.53 -12.74
N LEU A 53 14.63 -10.66 -12.90
CA LEU A 53 14.19 -11.18 -14.20
C LEU A 53 12.99 -10.39 -14.74
N ASP A 54 12.03 -10.11 -13.87
CA ASP A 54 10.86 -9.29 -14.16
C ASP A 54 10.56 -8.33 -12.99
N PRO A 55 10.98 -7.07 -13.09
CA PRO A 55 10.69 -6.06 -12.08
C PRO A 55 9.19 -5.75 -11.92
N ARG A 56 8.31 -6.19 -12.82
CA ARG A 56 6.86 -5.97 -12.71
C ARG A 56 6.10 -7.18 -12.15
N HIS A 57 6.80 -8.23 -11.73
CA HIS A 57 6.16 -9.43 -11.20
C HIS A 57 5.54 -9.18 -9.81
N GLU A 58 4.25 -8.87 -9.78
CA GLU A 58 3.52 -8.44 -8.58
C GLU A 58 3.55 -9.48 -7.47
N ALA A 59 3.30 -10.76 -7.79
CA ALA A 59 3.23 -11.83 -6.81
C ALA A 59 4.56 -11.98 -6.06
N SER A 60 5.70 -11.99 -6.78
CA SER A 60 7.02 -12.06 -6.12
C SER A 60 7.30 -10.85 -5.24
N ARG A 61 6.85 -9.66 -5.66
CA ARG A 61 7.02 -8.43 -4.88
C ARG A 61 6.19 -8.45 -3.60
N GLN A 62 4.93 -8.85 -3.69
CA GLN A 62 4.03 -8.94 -2.54
C GLN A 62 4.56 -9.94 -1.52
N THR A 63 4.93 -11.15 -1.95
CA THR A 63 5.53 -12.16 -1.07
C THR A 63 6.83 -11.65 -0.46
N LEU A 64 7.72 -11.05 -1.24
CA LEU A 64 8.99 -10.52 -0.73
C LEU A 64 8.79 -9.44 0.34
N VAL A 65 7.90 -8.47 0.08
CA VAL A 65 7.63 -7.39 1.03
C VAL A 65 7.04 -7.94 2.34
N GLY A 66 6.09 -8.89 2.26
CA GLY A 66 5.53 -9.56 3.44
C GLY A 66 6.61 -10.22 4.29
N LEU A 67 7.45 -11.05 3.67
CA LEU A 67 8.54 -11.74 4.36
C LEU A 67 9.55 -10.77 4.98
N LEU A 68 9.88 -9.67 4.31
CA LEU A 68 10.81 -8.67 4.84
C LEU A 68 10.23 -7.95 6.06
N ILE A 69 8.93 -7.67 6.09
CA ILE A 69 8.27 -7.09 7.26
C ILE A 69 8.27 -8.07 8.44
N GLU A 70 7.88 -9.33 8.19
CA GLU A 70 7.89 -10.39 9.21
C GLU A 70 9.29 -10.65 9.77
N ALA A 71 10.30 -10.65 8.90
CA ALA A 71 11.71 -10.78 9.27
C ALA A 71 12.30 -9.51 9.94
N ARG A 72 11.47 -8.51 10.28
CA ARG A 72 11.90 -7.24 10.89
C ARG A 72 12.97 -6.50 10.07
N ARG A 73 12.90 -6.59 8.74
CA ARG A 73 13.77 -5.91 7.75
C ARG A 73 13.01 -4.84 6.96
N PRO A 74 12.38 -3.84 7.64
CA PRO A 74 11.51 -2.87 6.96
C PRO A 74 12.27 -1.96 6.00
N ASP A 75 13.56 -1.70 6.22
CA ASP A 75 14.37 -0.87 5.32
C ASP A 75 14.52 -1.52 3.93
N GLU A 76 14.59 -2.86 3.88
CA GLU A 76 14.58 -3.60 2.63
C GLU A 76 13.21 -3.65 1.98
N ALA A 77 12.15 -3.81 2.78
CA ALA A 77 10.77 -3.75 2.28
C ALA A 77 10.49 -2.38 1.63
N MET A 78 10.91 -1.29 2.29
CA MET A 78 10.81 0.07 1.77
C MET A 78 11.54 0.23 0.42
N ARG A 79 12.76 -0.30 0.28
CA ARG A 79 13.48 -0.28 -1.00
C ARG A 79 12.71 -1.02 -2.10
N GLN A 80 12.11 -2.17 -1.79
CA GLN A 80 11.29 -2.91 -2.77
C GLN A 80 10.03 -2.17 -3.17
N LEU A 81 9.36 -1.48 -2.24
CA LEU A 81 8.17 -0.68 -2.53
C LEU A 81 8.53 0.58 -3.35
N GLN A 82 9.63 1.25 -3.01
CA GLN A 82 10.14 2.40 -3.76
C GLN A 82 10.47 2.01 -5.21
N ALA A 83 11.18 0.89 -5.40
CA ALA A 83 11.48 0.37 -6.73
C ALA A 83 10.20 0.07 -7.54
N ALA A 84 9.15 -0.44 -6.88
CA ALA A 84 7.87 -0.72 -7.52
C ALA A 84 7.18 0.56 -8.00
N LEU A 85 7.10 1.57 -7.12
CA LEU A 85 6.46 2.84 -7.42
C LEU A 85 7.24 3.67 -8.44
N ALA A 86 8.56 3.47 -8.55
CA ALA A 86 9.37 4.04 -9.62
C ALA A 86 9.07 3.41 -10.99
N LEU A 87 8.64 2.14 -11.04
CA LEU A 87 8.27 1.44 -12.27
C LEU A 87 6.83 1.73 -12.71
N ASP A 88 5.91 1.82 -11.75
CA ASP A 88 4.53 2.25 -11.96
C ASP A 88 4.00 2.95 -10.71
N ALA A 89 3.77 4.26 -10.83
CA ALA A 89 3.22 5.09 -9.77
C ALA A 89 1.72 4.83 -9.52
N ARG A 90 1.02 4.10 -10.40
CA ARG A 90 -0.43 3.83 -10.32
C ARG A 90 -0.75 2.68 -9.37
N GLN A 91 -0.07 2.64 -8.22
CA GLN A 91 -0.22 1.58 -7.23
C GLN A 91 -0.50 2.17 -5.84
N PRO A 92 -1.71 2.74 -5.61
CA PRO A 92 -2.08 3.37 -4.34
C PRO A 92 -1.85 2.49 -3.12
N SER A 93 -2.14 1.19 -3.21
CA SER A 93 -1.93 0.24 -2.11
C SER A 93 -0.46 0.10 -1.70
N LEU A 94 0.46 0.07 -2.67
CA LEU A 94 1.90 0.02 -2.38
C LEU A 94 2.41 1.35 -1.80
N ALA A 95 1.88 2.48 -2.28
CA ALA A 95 2.20 3.79 -1.72
C ALA A 95 1.73 3.92 -0.27
N MET A 96 0.53 3.43 0.07
CA MET A 96 0.04 3.40 1.46
C MET A 96 0.90 2.52 2.36
N LEU A 97 1.32 1.34 1.88
CA LEU A 97 2.20 0.45 2.63
C LEU A 97 3.58 1.10 2.87
N LEU A 98 4.18 1.70 1.84
CA LEU A 98 5.46 2.42 1.96
C LEU A 98 5.35 3.59 2.95
N ALA A 99 4.29 4.39 2.83
CA ALA A 99 4.05 5.53 3.72
C ALA A 99 3.84 5.07 5.17
N ARG A 100 3.19 3.93 5.43
CA ARG A 100 3.07 3.35 6.77
C ARG A 100 4.45 3.01 7.37
N LEU A 101 5.29 2.31 6.62
CA LEU A 101 6.66 1.99 7.05
C LEU A 101 7.50 3.26 7.26
N GLN A 102 7.33 4.27 6.41
CA GLN A 102 7.99 5.57 6.58
C GLN A 102 7.55 6.27 7.87
N LEU A 103 6.26 6.30 8.19
CA LEU A 103 5.75 6.90 9.43
C LEU A 103 6.34 6.26 10.69
N GLU A 104 6.53 4.93 10.68
CA GLU A 104 7.15 4.20 11.80
C GLU A 104 8.63 4.56 11.98
N ARG A 105 9.30 4.98 10.90
CA ARG A 105 10.73 5.31 10.86
C ARG A 105 11.02 6.82 10.79
N GLY A 106 9.99 7.67 10.84
CA GLY A 106 10.14 9.13 10.69
C GLY A 106 10.53 9.57 9.26
N GLY A 107 10.25 8.75 8.25
CA GLY A 107 10.51 9.03 6.83
C GLY A 107 9.41 9.86 6.14
N PRO A 108 9.59 10.17 4.83
CA PRO A 108 8.77 11.14 4.09
C PRO A 108 7.45 10.53 3.57
N ALA A 109 6.57 10.10 4.48
CA ALA A 109 5.30 9.45 4.16
C ALA A 109 4.39 10.31 3.28
N LEU A 110 4.31 11.62 3.58
CA LEU A 110 3.49 12.56 2.83
C LEU A 110 3.91 12.63 1.35
N ASP A 111 5.20 12.78 1.07
CA ASP A 111 5.74 12.89 -0.28
C ASP A 111 5.45 11.63 -1.13
N THR A 112 5.57 10.44 -0.52
CA THR A 112 5.14 9.18 -1.15
C THR A 112 3.66 9.20 -1.54
N LEU A 113 2.79 9.68 -0.64
CA LEU A 113 1.35 9.73 -0.89
C LEU A 113 0.99 10.81 -1.92
N THR A 114 1.55 12.01 -1.82
CA THR A 114 1.27 13.10 -2.75
C THR A 114 1.61 12.74 -4.19
N ARG A 115 2.72 12.02 -4.44
CA ARG A 115 3.07 11.54 -5.79
C ARG A 115 2.08 10.55 -6.39
N THR A 116 1.43 9.74 -5.56
CA THR A 116 0.52 8.67 -6.02
C THR A 116 -0.95 9.12 -6.01
N LEU A 117 -1.27 10.24 -5.34
CA LEU A 117 -2.61 10.80 -5.23
C LEU A 117 -3.37 10.96 -6.57
N PRO A 118 -2.74 11.39 -7.70
CA PRO A 118 -3.45 11.48 -8.99
C PRO A 118 -4.06 10.15 -9.46
N HIS A 119 -3.57 9.03 -8.94
CA HIS A 119 -4.02 7.67 -9.27
C HIS A 119 -4.94 7.06 -8.20
N ALA A 120 -5.27 7.83 -7.16
CA ALA A 120 -6.05 7.39 -6.00
C ALA A 120 -7.33 8.22 -5.78
N ALA A 121 -7.74 9.04 -6.75
CA ALA A 121 -8.83 10.01 -6.60
C ALA A 121 -10.19 9.43 -6.14
N GLY A 122 -10.47 8.15 -6.47
CA GLY A 122 -11.68 7.45 -6.04
C GLY A 122 -11.50 6.58 -4.79
N ASN A 123 -10.31 6.55 -4.18
CA ASN A 123 -10.00 5.67 -3.06
C ASN A 123 -10.16 6.41 -1.73
N GLY A 124 -11.30 6.19 -1.05
CA GLY A 124 -11.58 6.83 0.23
C GLY A 124 -10.57 6.49 1.33
N GLU A 125 -10.11 5.25 1.40
CA GLU A 125 -9.09 4.84 2.38
C GLU A 125 -7.77 5.57 2.17
N TYR A 126 -7.39 5.78 0.91
CA TYR A 126 -6.21 6.55 0.54
C TYR A 126 -6.33 8.00 1.00
N HIS A 127 -7.49 8.62 0.74
CA HIS A 127 -7.78 9.98 1.19
C HIS A 127 -7.76 10.08 2.72
N ALA A 128 -8.38 9.15 3.44
CA ALA A 128 -8.38 9.15 4.90
C ALA A 128 -6.98 8.93 5.49
N PHE A 129 -6.16 8.06 4.87
CA PHE A 129 -4.80 7.83 5.33
C PHE A 129 -3.91 9.06 5.10
N LEU A 130 -4.00 9.69 3.93
CA LEU A 130 -3.33 10.96 3.64
C LEU A 130 -3.77 12.06 4.61
N ALA A 131 -5.06 12.14 4.93
CA ALA A 131 -5.58 13.07 5.93
C ALA A 131 -4.94 12.86 7.30
N GLY A 132 -4.82 11.60 7.75
CA GLY A 132 -4.16 11.26 9.01
C GLY A 132 -2.66 11.62 9.02
N VAL A 133 -1.96 11.46 7.89
CA VAL A 133 -0.57 11.92 7.74
C VAL A 133 -0.47 13.44 7.85
N LEU A 134 -1.33 14.16 7.15
CA LEU A 134 -1.39 15.63 7.18
C LEU A 134 -1.71 16.16 8.58
N GLN A 135 -2.61 15.51 9.33
CA GLN A 135 -2.89 15.86 10.72
C GLN A 135 -1.66 15.72 11.61
N ARG A 136 -0.89 14.64 11.46
CA ARG A 136 0.35 14.44 12.24
C ARG A 136 1.41 15.51 11.94
N GLU A 137 1.40 16.07 10.74
CA GLU A 137 2.25 17.19 10.34
C GLU A 137 1.65 18.58 10.67
N GLY A 138 0.48 18.63 11.30
CA GLY A 138 -0.20 19.88 11.67
C GLY A 138 -0.90 20.60 10.49
N ARG A 139 -0.98 19.97 9.32
CA ARG A 139 -1.61 20.51 8.10
C ARG A 139 -3.12 20.27 8.10
N HIS A 140 -3.80 20.80 9.11
CA HIS A 140 -5.20 20.48 9.42
C HIS A 140 -6.19 20.91 8.35
N ARG A 141 -6.01 22.09 7.73
CA ARG A 141 -6.83 22.53 6.60
C ARG A 141 -6.87 21.53 5.44
N GLU A 142 -5.72 21.00 5.04
CA GLU A 142 -5.62 20.02 3.95
C GLU A 142 -6.18 18.67 4.38
N ALA A 143 -5.87 18.25 5.61
CA ALA A 143 -6.43 17.02 6.17
C ALA A 143 -7.96 17.03 6.16
N ALA A 144 -8.60 18.16 6.51
CA ALA A 144 -10.06 18.29 6.46
C ALA A 144 -10.62 18.03 5.05
N GLY A 145 -9.99 18.59 4.01
CA GLY A 145 -10.39 18.35 2.62
C GLY A 145 -10.26 16.88 2.21
N HIS A 146 -9.19 16.20 2.64
CA HIS A 146 -9.02 14.78 2.38
C HIS A 146 -9.99 13.89 3.17
N TYR A 147 -10.29 14.20 4.43
CA TYR A 147 -11.35 13.48 5.15
C TYR A 147 -12.72 13.65 4.51
N GLN A 148 -13.07 14.87 4.08
CA GLN A 148 -14.31 15.09 3.32
C GLN A 148 -14.35 14.27 2.03
N ALA A 149 -13.24 14.15 1.32
CA ALA A 149 -13.14 13.30 0.14
C ALA A 149 -13.36 11.81 0.47
N ALA A 150 -12.77 11.32 1.56
CA ALA A 150 -12.97 9.96 2.04
C ALA A 150 -14.44 9.70 2.44
N LEU A 151 -15.05 10.64 3.15
CA LEU A 151 -16.44 10.55 3.59
C LEU A 151 -17.44 10.56 2.42
N ARG A 152 -17.08 11.08 1.24
CA ARG A 152 -17.92 10.91 0.04
C ARG A 152 -18.04 9.45 -0.41
N THR A 153 -17.03 8.62 -0.15
CA THR A 153 -17.08 7.18 -0.51
C THR A 153 -17.68 6.33 0.61
N ALA A 154 -17.48 6.71 1.88
CA ALA A 154 -18.08 6.04 3.02
C ALA A 154 -18.62 7.06 4.04
N PRO A 155 -19.85 7.57 3.84
CA PRO A 155 -20.45 8.59 4.72
C PRO A 155 -20.70 8.10 6.16
N GLY A 156 -20.76 6.77 6.37
CA GLY A 156 -20.97 6.16 7.69
C GLY A 156 -19.68 5.88 8.47
N ASN A 157 -18.50 6.30 8.01
CA ASN A 157 -17.26 6.00 8.72
C ASN A 157 -17.02 6.98 9.88
N GLY A 158 -17.28 6.53 11.11
CA GLY A 158 -17.16 7.35 12.32
C GLY A 158 -15.73 7.81 12.60
N VAL A 159 -14.73 6.98 12.33
CA VAL A 159 -13.32 7.32 12.54
C VAL A 159 -12.91 8.48 11.63
N TRP A 160 -13.41 8.52 10.39
CA TRP A 160 -13.11 9.60 9.45
C TRP A 160 -13.85 10.89 9.80
N TRP A 161 -15.09 10.80 10.31
CA TRP A 161 -15.80 11.96 10.87
C TRP A 161 -15.08 12.53 12.09
N MET A 162 -14.60 11.68 13.00
CA MET A 162 -13.79 12.10 14.15
C MET A 162 -12.50 12.78 13.69
N GLY A 163 -11.80 12.19 12.70
CA GLY A 163 -10.61 12.80 12.10
C GLY A 163 -10.90 14.18 11.52
N LEU A 164 -12.01 14.33 10.78
CA LEU A 164 -12.46 15.62 10.26
C LEU A 164 -12.71 16.63 11.40
N GLY A 165 -13.41 16.22 12.46
CA GLY A 165 -13.69 17.07 13.62
C GLY A 165 -12.42 17.58 14.30
N ILE A 166 -11.41 16.71 14.50
CA ILE A 166 -10.10 17.10 15.06
C ILE A 166 -9.42 18.16 14.18
N SER A 167 -9.41 17.98 12.86
CA SER A 167 -8.83 18.97 11.94
C SER A 167 -9.58 20.29 11.95
N LEU A 168 -10.91 20.27 11.96
CA LEU A 168 -11.72 21.49 11.99
C LEU A 168 -11.52 22.27 13.30
N GLN A 169 -11.46 21.57 14.43
CA GLN A 169 -11.18 22.18 15.73
C GLN A 169 -9.79 22.85 15.74
N ALA A 170 -8.76 22.20 15.19
CA ALA A 170 -7.42 22.79 15.10
C ALA A 170 -7.39 24.07 14.24
N GLU A 171 -8.25 24.15 13.23
CA GLU A 171 -8.47 25.36 12.41
C GLU A 171 -9.42 26.37 13.06
N LYS A 172 -9.84 26.16 14.32
CA LYS A 172 -10.80 27.00 15.08
C LYS A 172 -12.17 27.12 14.41
N ARG A 173 -12.55 26.09 13.65
CA ARG A 173 -13.85 25.95 12.99
C ARG A 173 -14.78 25.12 13.86
N ASP A 174 -14.99 25.62 15.07
CA ASP A 174 -15.64 24.87 16.16
C ASP A 174 -17.08 24.43 15.83
N PRO A 175 -17.94 25.26 15.19
CA PRO A 175 -19.27 24.80 14.79
C PRO A 175 -19.24 23.62 13.83
N GLU A 176 -18.34 23.63 12.85
CA GLU A 176 -18.19 22.50 11.92
C GLU A 176 -17.54 21.29 12.58
N ALA A 177 -16.63 21.51 13.53
CA ALA A 177 -16.02 20.43 14.32
C ALA A 177 -17.07 19.69 15.17
N VAL A 178 -17.95 20.44 15.85
CA VAL A 178 -19.07 19.88 16.63
C VAL A 178 -19.98 19.06 15.73
N ALA A 179 -20.36 19.58 14.56
CA ALA A 179 -21.17 18.84 13.60
C ALA A 179 -20.50 17.53 13.16
N ALA A 180 -19.19 17.55 12.85
CA ALA A 180 -18.43 16.37 12.48
C ALA A 180 -18.34 15.34 13.63
N PHE A 181 -18.16 15.79 14.87
CA PHE A 181 -18.14 14.92 16.05
C PHE A 181 -19.50 14.25 16.30
N TRP A 182 -20.61 14.97 16.11
CA TRP A 182 -21.94 14.37 16.18
C TRP A 182 -22.17 13.32 15.09
N GLN A 183 -21.70 13.56 13.86
CA GLN A 183 -21.72 12.53 12.81
C GLN A 183 -20.86 11.32 13.18
N ALA A 184 -19.71 11.54 13.82
CA ALA A 184 -18.85 10.45 14.29
C ALA A 184 -19.57 9.55 15.30
N LEU A 185 -20.24 10.13 16.31
CA LEU A 185 -21.04 9.38 17.29
C LEU A 185 -22.25 8.71 16.63
N GLY A 186 -22.99 9.44 15.79
CA GLY A 186 -24.17 8.95 15.10
C GLY A 186 -23.90 7.79 14.13
N SER A 187 -22.64 7.59 13.71
CA SER A 187 -22.25 6.44 12.89
C SER A 187 -22.41 5.10 13.61
N GLY A 188 -22.31 5.07 14.94
CA GLY A 188 -22.29 3.83 15.73
C GLY A 188 -21.09 2.90 15.47
N THR A 189 -20.07 3.37 14.74
CA THR A 189 -18.89 2.57 14.34
C THR A 189 -17.65 2.81 15.20
N LEU A 190 -17.72 3.73 16.16
CA LEU A 190 -16.62 4.05 17.06
C LEU A 190 -16.48 2.99 18.17
N SER A 191 -15.24 2.70 18.55
CA SER A 191 -14.97 1.91 19.77
C SER A 191 -15.35 2.72 21.02
N PRO A 192 -15.61 2.08 22.17
CA PRO A 192 -15.94 2.78 23.41
C PRO A 192 -14.94 3.88 23.79
N GLU A 193 -13.65 3.64 23.55
CA GLU A 193 -12.57 4.60 23.84
C GLU A 193 -12.66 5.84 22.95
N LEU A 194 -12.96 5.65 21.66
CA LEU A 194 -13.13 6.73 20.71
C LEU A 194 -14.43 7.51 20.94
N THR A 195 -15.52 6.81 21.29
CA THR A 195 -16.77 7.44 21.73
C THR A 195 -16.53 8.37 22.91
N ALA A 196 -15.90 7.88 23.97
CA ALA A 196 -15.59 8.69 25.15
C ALA A 196 -14.64 9.86 24.82
N PHE A 197 -13.70 9.69 23.87
CA PHE A 197 -12.87 10.78 23.39
C PHE A 197 -13.70 11.87 22.70
N VAL A 198 -14.60 11.50 21.79
CA VAL A 198 -15.45 12.44 21.05
C VAL A 198 -16.40 13.19 21.99
N GLU A 199 -17.03 12.50 22.94
CA GLU A 199 -17.91 13.11 23.94
C GLU A 199 -17.18 14.15 24.79
N ARG A 200 -15.95 13.86 25.23
CA ARG A 200 -15.12 14.84 25.96
C ARG A 200 -14.80 16.06 25.12
N ARG A 201 -14.56 15.90 23.81
CA ARG A 201 -14.30 17.02 22.90
C ARG A 201 -15.53 17.89 22.68
N LEU A 202 -16.69 17.28 22.45
CA LEU A 202 -17.97 17.99 22.35
C LEU A 202 -18.24 18.83 23.60
N GLY A 203 -18.12 18.22 24.78
CA GLY A 203 -18.33 18.91 26.05
C GLY A 203 -17.30 20.00 26.36
N GLN A 204 -16.19 20.12 25.62
CA GLN A 204 -15.25 21.26 25.70
C GLN A 204 -15.61 22.38 24.72
N LEU A 205 -16.15 22.03 23.55
CA LEU A 205 -16.47 22.98 22.47
C LEU A 205 -17.84 23.66 22.64
N GLU A 206 -18.74 23.03 23.39
CA GLU A 206 -20.10 23.54 23.63
C GLU A 206 -20.22 24.36 24.93
N ARG A 207 -19.12 24.59 25.66
CA ARG A 207 -19.08 25.47 26.85
C ARG A 207 -18.70 26.90 26.47
#